data_AF-A0A7K2L548-F1
#
_entry.id   AF-A0A7K2L548-F1
#
_cell.length_a   1.000
_cell.length_b   1.000
_cell.length_c   1.000
_cell.angle_alpha   90.00
_cell.angle_beta   90.00
_cell.angle_gamma   90.00
#
_symmetry.space_group_name_H-M   'P 1'
#
loop_
_entity.id
_entity.type
_entity.pdbx_description
1 polymer ?
#
loop_
_entity_poly.entity_id
_entity_poly.type
_entity_poly.pdbx_seq_one_letter_code
_entity_poly.pdbx_strand_id
1 'polypeptide(L)'
;MTKAAVDEAASGRQDDGTIGASRAFAWLLVITGAAGLLAAWVITIDKFKLLEDPDFVPGCSLNPIVSCGNIMKSEQASVFGFPNPMLGLVTYAMVIAIGVALLAGARYRRWYWLGLNAGTLFGVGFCTWLMYQSLYEINSLCLWCCLAW
;
A
#
# COMPACT_ATOMS: atom_id res chain seq x y z
N MET A 1 -10.98 -34.33 -43.66
CA MET A 1 -10.85 -32.86 -43.71
C MET A 1 -11.45 -32.13 -42.50
N THR A 2 -11.92 -32.82 -41.45
CA THR A 2 -12.65 -32.19 -40.32
C THR A 2 -11.87 -32.03 -39.02
N LYS A 3 -10.73 -32.72 -38.83
CA LYS A 3 -9.91 -32.58 -37.61
C LYS A 3 -9.13 -31.26 -37.57
N ALA A 4 -8.53 -30.87 -38.71
CA ALA A 4 -7.73 -29.65 -38.81
C ALA A 4 -8.53 -28.37 -38.49
N ALA A 5 -9.78 -28.27 -38.97
CA ALA A 5 -10.65 -27.12 -38.71
C ALA A 5 -11.11 -27.01 -37.24
N VAL A 6 -11.17 -28.12 -36.50
CA VAL A 6 -11.49 -28.12 -35.06
C VAL A 6 -10.25 -27.76 -34.23
N ASP A 7 -9.06 -28.19 -34.65
CA ASP A 7 -7.80 -27.80 -34.02
C ASP A 7 -7.51 -26.30 -34.23
N GLU A 8 -7.86 -25.71 -35.38
CA GLU A 8 -7.77 -24.27 -35.62
C GLU A 8 -8.76 -23.45 -34.78
N ALA A 9 -9.99 -23.92 -34.59
CA ALA A 9 -11.00 -23.25 -33.76
C ALA A 9 -10.68 -23.33 -32.25
N ALA A 10 -9.96 -24.37 -31.80
CA ALA A 10 -9.51 -24.52 -30.42
C ALA A 10 -8.23 -23.71 -30.12
N SER A 11 -7.37 -23.52 -31.13
CA SER A 11 -6.14 -22.72 -31.03
C SER A 11 -6.40 -21.21 -30.88
N GLY A 12 -7.57 -20.73 -31.35
CA GLY A 12 -7.95 -19.31 -31.31
C GLY A 12 -8.35 -18.73 -29.95
N ARG A 13 -8.20 -19.46 -28.83
CA ARG A 13 -8.61 -18.98 -27.49
C ARG A 13 -7.52 -19.00 -26.43
N GLN A 14 -6.26 -19.19 -26.80
CA GLN A 14 -5.17 -19.39 -25.84
C GLN A 14 -4.08 -18.30 -25.96
N ASP A 15 -4.07 -17.41 -24.96
CA ASP A 15 -3.00 -16.50 -24.50
C ASP A 15 -2.89 -15.02 -24.97
N ASP A 16 -3.97 -14.40 -25.49
CA ASP A 16 -3.88 -13.05 -26.10
C ASP A 16 -4.09 -11.84 -25.14
N GLY A 17 -3.32 -11.74 -24.04
CA GLY A 17 -3.26 -10.46 -23.31
C GLY A 17 -3.00 -10.50 -21.80
N THR A 18 -2.59 -11.64 -21.25
CA THR A 18 -2.10 -11.70 -19.88
C THR A 18 -0.59 -11.45 -19.83
N ILE A 19 -0.19 -10.45 -19.04
CA ILE A 19 1.19 -10.01 -18.87
C ILE A 19 1.65 -10.52 -17.48
N GLY A 20 2.73 -11.30 -17.46
CA GLY A 20 3.42 -11.70 -16.23
C GLY A 20 4.47 -10.67 -15.80
N ALA A 21 4.97 -10.79 -14.57
CA ALA A 21 6.06 -9.96 -14.04
C ALA A 21 7.30 -10.80 -13.71
N SER A 22 8.46 -10.14 -13.61
CA SER A 22 9.67 -10.80 -13.14
C SER A 22 9.54 -11.21 -11.67
N ARG A 23 10.21 -12.30 -11.28
CA ARG A 23 10.26 -12.74 -9.88
C ARG A 23 10.84 -11.67 -8.95
N ALA A 24 11.78 -10.87 -9.45
CA ALA A 24 12.36 -9.75 -8.71
C ALA A 24 11.30 -8.68 -8.38
N PHE A 25 10.45 -8.33 -9.36
CA PHE A 25 9.36 -7.39 -9.15
C PHE A 25 8.32 -7.93 -8.16
N ALA A 26 7.98 -9.22 -8.26
CA ALA A 26 7.06 -9.85 -7.32
C ALA A 26 7.58 -9.81 -5.87
N TRP A 27 8.87 -10.12 -5.66
CA TRP A 27 9.49 -9.99 -4.34
C TRP A 27 9.53 -8.55 -3.84
N LEU A 28 9.80 -7.59 -4.73
CA LEU A 28 9.76 -6.17 -4.38
C LEU A 28 8.38 -5.79 -3.82
N LEU A 29 7.29 -6.16 -4.51
CA LEU A 29 5.93 -5.89 -4.03
C LEU A 29 5.64 -6.51 -2.67
N VAL A 30 6.07 -7.75 -2.45
CA VAL A 30 5.86 -8.44 -1.17
C VAL A 30 6.63 -7.74 -0.05
N ILE A 31 7.91 -7.39 -0.26
CA ILE A 31 8.76 -6.80 0.77
C ILE A 31 8.30 -5.37 1.11
N THR A 32 8.08 -4.53 0.10
CA THR A 32 7.63 -3.15 0.33
C THR A 32 6.21 -3.11 0.86
N GLY A 33 5.32 -4.00 0.36
CA GLY A 33 3.99 -4.18 0.91
C GLY A 33 4.02 -4.62 2.37
N ALA A 34 4.88 -5.56 2.75
CA ALA A 34 5.02 -6.01 4.13
C ALA A 34 5.53 -4.89 5.06
N ALA A 35 6.50 -4.09 4.61
CA ALA A 35 7.00 -2.95 5.37
C ALA A 35 5.91 -1.88 5.59
N GLY A 36 5.16 -1.54 4.54
CA GLY A 36 4.03 -0.60 4.63
C GLY A 36 2.89 -1.13 5.49
N LEU A 37 2.56 -2.43 5.38
CA LEU A 37 1.56 -3.08 6.22
C LEU A 37 1.96 -3.04 7.69
N LEU A 38 3.23 -3.32 8.01
CA LEU A 38 3.77 -3.24 9.36
C LEU A 38 3.65 -1.82 9.92
N ALA A 39 4.05 -0.81 9.14
CA ALA A 39 3.91 0.59 9.52
C ALA A 39 2.45 0.96 9.81
N ALA A 40 1.54 0.64 8.88
CA ALA A 40 0.11 0.90 9.02
C ALA A 40 -0.48 0.19 10.26
N TRP A 41 -0.07 -1.04 10.52
CA TRP A 41 -0.50 -1.83 11.68
C TRP A 41 -0.08 -1.21 13.00
N VAL A 42 1.20 -0.83 13.13
CA VAL A 42 1.72 -0.21 14.34
C VAL A 42 1.06 1.15 14.59
N ILE A 43 0.94 2.01 13.56
CA ILE A 43 0.29 3.32 13.70
C ILE A 43 -1.18 3.13 14.14
N THR A 44 -1.87 2.11 13.62
CA THR A 44 -3.26 1.82 13.99
C THR A 44 -3.38 1.44 15.47
N ILE A 45 -2.49 0.57 15.97
CA ILE A 45 -2.44 0.20 17.39
C ILE A 45 -2.13 1.41 18.27
N ASP A 46 -1.13 2.21 17.88
CA ASP A 46 -0.72 3.38 18.66
C ASP A 46 -1.84 4.44 18.71
N LYS A 47 -2.60 4.60 17.62
CA LYS A 47 -3.79 5.46 17.58
C LYS A 47 -4.86 4.96 18.55
N PHE A 48 -5.12 3.65 18.62
CA PHE A 48 -6.08 3.09 19.58
C PHE A 48 -5.64 3.29 21.02
N LYS A 49 -4.37 3.04 21.34
CA LYS A 49 -3.82 3.30 22.69
C LYS A 49 -3.93 4.77 23.08
N LEU A 50 -3.70 5.68 22.14
CA LEU A 50 -3.82 7.12 22.36
C LEU A 50 -5.29 7.56 22.58
N LEU A 51 -6.25 6.82 22.05
CA LEU A 51 -7.68 7.03 22.30
C LEU A 51 -8.11 6.52 23.69
N GLU A 52 -7.45 5.47 24.20
CA GLU A 52 -7.66 4.93 25.54
C GLU A 52 -6.97 5.78 26.62
N ASP A 53 -5.74 6.20 26.34
CA ASP A 53 -4.90 7.01 27.23
C ASP A 53 -4.27 8.19 26.45
N PRO A 54 -4.77 9.43 26.63
CA PRO A 54 -4.27 10.61 25.93
C PRO A 54 -2.80 10.96 26.22
N ASP A 55 -2.26 10.44 27.35
CA ASP A 55 -0.88 10.62 27.80
C ASP A 55 0.06 9.50 27.28
N PHE A 56 -0.48 8.53 26.52
CA PHE A 56 0.33 7.51 25.85
C PHE A 56 1.33 8.15 24.88
N VAL A 57 2.61 7.86 25.08
CA VAL A 57 3.69 8.30 24.19
C VAL A 57 4.03 7.17 23.22
N PRO A 58 3.77 7.33 21.90
CA PRO A 58 4.11 6.33 20.91
C PRO A 58 5.60 6.05 20.88
N GLY A 59 6.00 4.81 20.61
CA GLY A 59 7.43 4.40 20.65
C GLY A 59 8.33 5.14 19.65
N CYS A 60 7.75 5.77 18.64
CA CYS A 60 8.44 6.59 17.65
C CYS A 60 8.42 8.10 17.96
N SER A 61 7.84 8.52 19.09
CA SER A 61 7.91 9.90 19.59
C SER A 61 9.17 10.09 20.45
N LEU A 62 10.27 10.48 19.80
CA LEU A 62 11.59 10.64 20.45
C LEU A 62 11.85 12.08 20.91
N ASN A 63 11.33 13.05 20.16
CA ASN A 63 11.49 14.47 20.46
C ASN A 63 10.31 15.26 19.84
N PRO A 64 10.16 16.57 20.11
CA PRO A 64 9.04 17.36 19.57
C PRO A 64 8.98 17.41 18.04
N ILE A 65 10.11 17.23 17.36
CA ILE A 65 10.23 17.26 15.90
C ILE A 65 9.88 15.89 15.29
N VAL A 66 10.24 14.79 15.95
CA VAL A 66 9.96 13.40 15.57
C VAL A 66 8.91 12.88 16.56
N SER A 67 7.66 13.29 16.34
CA SER A 67 6.53 12.96 17.21
C SER A 67 5.35 12.39 16.43
N CYS A 68 5.26 11.06 16.44
CA CYS A 68 4.10 10.34 15.92
C CYS A 68 2.80 10.78 16.61
N GLY A 69 2.85 11.08 17.91
CA GLY A 69 1.69 11.55 18.68
C GLY A 69 1.09 12.84 18.14
N ASN A 70 1.93 13.81 17.72
CA ASN A 70 1.47 15.09 17.21
C ASN A 70 0.76 14.94 15.86
N ILE A 71 1.32 14.12 14.97
CA ILE A 71 0.70 13.79 13.68
C ILE A 71 -0.58 13.00 13.88
N MET A 72 -0.59 12.02 14.80
CA MET A 72 -1.80 11.22 15.04
C MET A 72 -2.94 12.03 15.64
N LYS A 73 -2.70 13.13 16.36
CA LYS A 73 -3.77 13.99 16.89
C LYS A 73 -4.30 15.00 15.85
N SER A 74 -3.66 15.14 14.70
CA SER A 74 -4.05 16.12 13.68
C SER A 74 -5.25 15.66 12.85
N GLU A 75 -6.00 16.63 12.28
CA GLU A 75 -7.16 16.34 11.41
C GLU A 75 -6.74 15.61 10.12
N GLN A 76 -5.53 15.88 9.65
CA GLN A 76 -4.94 15.24 8.47
C GLN A 76 -4.75 13.73 8.67
N ALA A 77 -4.74 13.22 9.91
CA ALA A 77 -4.68 11.78 10.17
C ALA A 77 -6.00 11.04 9.84
N SER A 78 -7.08 11.75 9.52
CA SER A 78 -8.40 11.19 9.20
C SER A 78 -9.12 11.88 8.03
N VAL A 79 -8.43 12.08 6.91
CA VAL A 79 -8.95 12.86 5.75
C VAL A 79 -10.23 12.28 5.16
N PHE A 80 -10.35 10.96 5.16
CA PHE A 80 -11.51 10.26 4.59
C PHE A 80 -12.61 9.96 5.62
N GLY A 81 -12.56 10.60 6.79
CA GLY A 81 -13.51 10.35 7.90
C GLY A 81 -13.17 9.11 8.73
N PHE A 82 -12.07 8.42 8.42
CA PHE A 82 -11.51 7.32 9.18
C PHE A 82 -9.98 7.46 9.24
N PRO A 83 -9.29 6.80 10.19
CA PRO A 83 -7.84 6.91 10.31
C PRO A 83 -7.13 6.45 9.03
N ASN A 84 -6.30 7.31 8.44
CA ASN A 84 -5.52 7.00 7.22
C ASN A 84 -4.72 5.68 7.31
N PRO A 85 -4.15 5.27 8.46
CA PRO A 85 -3.48 3.98 8.59
C PRO A 85 -4.35 2.78 8.22
N MET A 86 -5.68 2.86 8.40
CA MET A 86 -6.60 1.80 7.97
C MET A 86 -6.67 1.65 6.45
N LEU A 87 -6.54 2.77 5.71
CA LEU A 87 -6.40 2.71 4.25
C LEU A 87 -5.13 1.93 3.87
N GLY A 88 -4.02 2.22 4.57
CA GLY A 88 -2.75 1.53 4.41
C GLY A 88 -2.87 0.02 4.64
N LEU A 89 -3.59 -0.41 5.68
CA LEU A 89 -3.81 -1.84 5.94
C LEU A 89 -4.42 -2.56 4.74
N VAL A 90 -5.40 -1.93 4.09
CA VAL A 90 -6.08 -2.52 2.92
C VAL A 90 -5.17 -2.47 1.69
N THR A 91 -4.58 -1.32 1.39
CA THR A 91 -3.81 -1.13 0.15
C THR A 91 -2.52 -1.94 0.15
N TYR A 92 -1.76 -1.97 1.26
CA TYR A 92 -0.54 -2.77 1.35
C TYR A 92 -0.83 -4.28 1.36
N ALA A 93 -1.91 -4.73 2.02
CA ALA A 93 -2.33 -6.14 1.97
C ALA A 93 -2.64 -6.57 0.53
N MET A 94 -3.31 -5.71 -0.25
CA MET A 94 -3.57 -5.98 -1.67
C MET A 94 -2.28 -6.04 -2.49
N VAL A 95 -1.31 -5.16 -2.25
CA VAL A 95 0.01 -5.20 -2.92
C VAL A 95 0.76 -6.50 -2.61
N ILE A 96 0.74 -6.95 -1.35
CA ILE A 96 1.32 -8.25 -0.96
C ILE A 96 0.60 -9.39 -1.68
N ALA A 97 -0.74 -9.40 -1.70
CA ALA A 97 -1.52 -10.43 -2.37
C ALA A 97 -1.18 -10.54 -3.85
N ILE A 98 -1.00 -9.39 -4.53
CA ILE A 98 -0.56 -9.33 -5.93
C ILE A 98 0.85 -9.93 -6.08
N GLY A 99 1.79 -9.53 -5.23
CA GLY A 99 3.16 -10.05 -5.25
C GLY A 99 3.23 -11.56 -5.02
N VAL A 100 2.49 -12.08 -4.04
CA VAL A 100 2.42 -13.53 -3.75
C VAL A 100 1.78 -14.29 -4.91
N ALA A 101 0.71 -13.77 -5.49
CA ALA A 101 0.07 -14.39 -6.65
C ALA A 101 1.02 -14.44 -7.87
N LEU A 102 1.81 -13.39 -8.11
CA LEU A 102 2.86 -13.42 -9.15
C LEU A 102 3.93 -14.49 -8.85
N LEU A 103 4.34 -14.66 -7.59
CA LEU A 103 5.27 -15.72 -7.19
C LEU A 103 4.67 -17.13 -7.37
N ALA A 104 3.35 -17.26 -7.20
CA ALA A 104 2.61 -18.49 -7.48
C ALA A 104 2.40 -18.76 -8.99
N GLY A 105 2.86 -17.85 -9.87
CA GLY A 105 2.77 -18.00 -11.33
C GLY A 105 1.56 -17.34 -11.97
N ALA A 106 0.81 -16.51 -11.24
CA ALA A 106 -0.32 -15.77 -11.80
C ALA A 106 0.15 -14.83 -12.93
N ARG A 107 -0.66 -14.74 -13.99
CA ARG A 107 -0.51 -13.75 -15.07
C ARG A 107 -1.77 -12.91 -15.14
N TYR A 108 -1.62 -11.59 -15.17
CA TYR A 108 -2.74 -10.67 -15.12
C TYR A 108 -2.98 -9.97 -16.44
N ARG A 109 -4.24 -9.65 -16.74
CA ARG A 109 -4.61 -8.86 -17.93
C ARG A 109 -4.12 -7.42 -17.80
N ARG A 110 -3.94 -6.74 -18.94
CA ARG A 110 -3.46 -5.34 -19.00
C ARG A 110 -4.23 -4.36 -18.10
N TRP A 111 -5.54 -4.49 -17.95
CA TRP A 111 -6.32 -3.59 -17.08
C TRP A 111 -5.88 -3.69 -15.62
N TYR A 112 -5.48 -4.88 -15.17
CA TYR A 112 -5.06 -5.10 -13.78
C TYR A 112 -3.78 -4.34 -13.48
N TRP A 113 -2.85 -4.35 -14.44
CA TRP A 113 -1.61 -3.58 -14.38
C TRP A 113 -1.89 -2.07 -14.39
N LEU A 114 -2.86 -1.60 -15.19
CA LEU A 114 -3.28 -0.19 -15.16
C LEU A 114 -3.88 0.19 -13.81
N GLY A 115 -4.70 -0.69 -13.22
CA GLY A 115 -5.26 -0.50 -11.87
C GLY A 115 -4.17 -0.41 -10.80
N LEU A 116 -3.18 -1.31 -10.84
CA LEU A 116 -2.02 -1.26 -9.94
C LEU A 116 -1.25 0.06 -10.10
N ASN A 117 -0.95 0.48 -11.33
CA ASN A 117 -0.25 1.75 -11.57
C ASN A 117 -1.06 2.97 -11.13
N ALA A 118 -2.37 2.99 -11.38
CA ALA A 118 -3.25 4.05 -10.93
C ALA A 118 -3.30 4.13 -9.40
N GLY A 119 -3.39 2.98 -8.73
CA GLY A 119 -3.33 2.88 -7.27
C GLY A 119 -2.00 3.35 -6.71
N THR A 120 -0.88 2.96 -7.31
CA THR A 120 0.46 3.43 -6.92
C THR A 120 0.60 4.93 -7.13
N LEU A 121 0.12 5.48 -8.25
CA LEU A 121 0.18 6.91 -8.52
C LEU A 121 -0.65 7.70 -7.50
N PHE A 122 -1.85 7.21 -7.17
CA PHE A 122 -2.65 7.77 -6.10
C PHE A 122 -1.93 7.71 -4.76
N GLY A 123 -1.33 6.58 -4.42
CA GLY A 123 -0.56 6.40 -3.18
C GLY A 123 0.59 7.40 -3.07
N VAL A 124 1.41 7.53 -4.11
CA VAL A 124 2.51 8.50 -4.16
C VAL A 124 1.99 9.93 -4.00
N GLY A 125 0.92 10.30 -4.71
CA GLY A 125 0.32 11.63 -4.58
C GLY A 125 -0.20 11.90 -3.18
N PHE A 126 -0.90 10.93 -2.58
CA PHE A 126 -1.46 11.03 -1.24
C PHE A 126 -0.37 11.10 -0.17
N CYS A 127 0.66 10.25 -0.25
CA CYS A 127 1.82 10.29 0.65
C CYS A 127 2.59 11.62 0.52
N THR A 128 2.80 12.12 -0.69
CA THR A 128 3.47 13.42 -0.92
C THR A 128 2.69 14.56 -0.29
N TRP A 129 1.35 14.55 -0.41
CA TRP A 129 0.51 15.55 0.22
C TRP A 129 0.53 15.45 1.77
N LEU A 130 0.46 14.25 2.33
CA LEU A 130 0.60 14.04 3.78
C LEU A 130 1.98 14.46 4.31
N MET A 131 3.03 14.22 3.53
CA MET A 131 4.38 14.68 3.84
C MET A 131 4.44 16.21 3.89
N TYR A 132 3.84 16.89 2.90
CA TYR A 132 3.75 18.34 2.90
C TYR A 132 3.01 18.88 4.13
N GLN A 133 1.86 18.30 4.46
CA GLN A 133 1.09 18.65 5.66
C GLN A 133 1.90 18.45 6.95
N SER A 134 2.60 17.33 7.06
CA SER A 134 3.42 17.01 8.25
C SER A 134 4.58 18.00 8.43
N LEU A 135 5.29 18.32 7.34
CA LEU A 135 6.47 19.18 7.38
C LEU A 135 6.14 20.67 7.49
N TYR A 136 5.16 21.16 6.72
CA TYR A 136 4.94 22.61 6.57
C TYR A 136 3.80 23.15 7.45
N GLU A 137 2.82 22.32 7.83
CA GLU A 137 1.75 22.76 8.73
C GLU A 137 2.00 22.31 10.17
N ILE A 138 2.26 21.02 10.38
CA ILE A 138 2.40 20.43 11.72
C ILE A 138 3.82 20.62 12.27
N ASN A 139 4.82 20.75 11.39
CA ASN A 139 6.25 20.79 11.73
C ASN A 139 6.71 19.58 12.57
N SER A 140 6.18 18.38 12.24
CA SER A 140 6.54 17.14 12.91
C SER A 140 6.71 15.98 11.92
N LEU A 141 7.50 14.98 12.31
CA LEU A 141 7.86 13.80 11.53
C LEU A 141 7.49 12.52 12.28
N CYS A 142 6.93 11.54 11.57
CA CYS A 142 6.61 10.23 12.10
C CYS A 142 7.45 9.19 11.36
N LEU A 143 8.29 8.44 12.08
CA LEU A 143 9.16 7.42 11.48
C LEU A 143 8.36 6.29 10.81
N TRP A 144 7.19 5.95 11.34
CA TRP A 144 6.31 4.97 10.69
C TRP A 144 5.68 5.51 9.42
N CYS A 145 5.31 6.80 9.38
CA CYS A 145 4.85 7.44 8.15
C CYS A 145 5.96 7.45 7.09
N CYS A 146 7.20 7.76 7.48
CA CYS A 146 8.35 7.69 6.58
C CYS A 146 8.63 6.28 6.06
N LEU A 147 8.35 5.24 6.85
CA LEU A 147 8.46 3.85 6.39
C LEU A 147 7.34 3.46 5.41
N ALA A 148 6.16 4.08 5.54
CA ALA A 148 5.04 3.86 4.63
C ALA A 148 5.20 4.63 3.30
N TRP A 149 5.86 5.79 3.32
CA TRP A 149 6.15 6.60 2.14
C TRP A 149 7.14 5.90 1.20
#